data_AF-A0A8T4G852-F1
#
_entry.id   AF-A0A8T4G852-F1
#
_cell.length_a   1.000
_cell.length_b   1.000
_cell.length_c   1.000
_cell.angle_alpha   90.00
_cell.angle_beta   90.00
_cell.angle_gamma   90.00
#
_symmetry.space_group_name_H-M   'P 1'
#
loop_
_entity.id
_entity.type
_entity.pdbx_description
1 polymer ?
#
loop_
_entity_poly.entity_id
_entity_poly.type
_entity_poly.pdbx_seq_one_letter_code
_entity_poly.pdbx_strand_id
1 'polypeptide(L)'
;MERKCPLCGGEMVKSRTRNAGYARYFWKAPWEKGLAKLGKGVEAYPWLCMKCGAIIPYVEESLLEKLRVEFEKARSSGFRL
;
A
#
# COMPACT_ATOMS: atom_id res chain seq x y z
N MET A 1 14.10 -8.12 -2.03
CA MET A 1 12.81 -8.62 -2.54
C MET A 1 12.61 -8.10 -3.94
N GLU A 2 12.65 -9.00 -4.92
CA GLU A 2 12.26 -8.70 -6.29
C GLU A 2 10.73 -8.75 -6.39
N ARG A 3 10.09 -7.71 -6.93
CA ARG A 3 8.65 -7.73 -7.24
C ARG A 3 8.46 -7.80 -8.75
N LYS A 4 7.42 -8.50 -9.18
CA LYS A 4 6.97 -8.51 -10.58
C LYS A 4 5.73 -7.64 -10.73
N CYS A 5 5.60 -7.01 -11.89
CA CYS A 5 4.50 -6.13 -12.21
C CYS A 5 3.22 -6.95 -12.38
N PRO A 6 2.15 -6.64 -11.62
CA PRO A 6 0.89 -7.38 -11.73
C PRO A 6 0.18 -7.17 -13.07
N LEU A 7 0.58 -6.15 -13.86
CA LEU A 7 -0.04 -5.82 -15.14
C LEU A 7 0.64 -6.52 -16.32
N CYS A 8 1.93 -6.85 -16.25
CA CYS A 8 2.68 -7.38 -17.41
C CYS A 8 3.79 -8.40 -17.10
N GLY A 9 3.97 -8.77 -15.82
CA GLY A 9 5.00 -9.69 -15.33
C GLY A 9 6.43 -9.14 -15.32
N GLY A 10 6.67 -7.89 -15.74
CA GLY A 10 7.99 -7.28 -15.77
C GLY A 10 8.61 -7.06 -14.39
N GLU A 11 9.93 -6.91 -14.32
CA GLU A 11 10.61 -6.55 -13.07
C GLU A 11 10.18 -5.18 -12.56
N MET A 12 10.04 -5.05 -11.24
CA MET A 12 9.73 -3.79 -10.58
C MET A 12 10.88 -3.35 -9.69
N VAL A 13 11.20 -2.06 -9.76
CA VAL A 13 12.24 -1.42 -8.96
C VAL A 13 11.60 -0.44 -7.98
N LYS A 14 11.91 -0.60 -6.70
CA LYS A 14 11.42 0.26 -5.62
C LYS A 14 12.10 1.62 -5.65
N SER A 15 11.33 2.69 -5.48
CA SER A 15 11.91 4.02 -5.21
C SER A 15 12.62 4.07 -3.85
N ARG A 16 13.69 4.87 -3.76
CA ARG A 16 14.38 5.14 -2.49
C ARG A 16 13.55 6.01 -1.55
N THR A 17 12.62 6.79 -2.08
CA THR A 17 11.76 7.70 -1.33
C THR A 17 10.29 7.35 -1.53
N ARG A 18 9.42 7.74 -0.59
CA ARG A 18 7.96 7.58 -0.68
C ARG A 18 7.27 8.79 -1.33
N ASN A 19 8.03 9.86 -1.55
CA ASN A 19 7.52 11.16 -1.95
C ASN A 19 8.50 11.88 -2.88
N ALA A 20 7.95 12.71 -3.76
CA ALA A 20 8.68 13.66 -4.59
C ALA A 20 7.88 14.97 -4.61
N GLY A 21 8.42 16.03 -4.02
CA GLY A 21 7.68 17.28 -3.79
C GLY A 21 6.39 17.03 -3.00
N TYR A 22 5.26 17.47 -3.57
CA TYR A 22 3.92 17.31 -2.97
C TYR A 22 3.27 15.94 -3.21
N ALA A 23 3.85 15.09 -4.07
CA ALA A 23 3.30 13.76 -4.33
C ALA A 23 3.58 12.82 -3.15
N ARG A 24 2.52 12.35 -2.50
CA ARG A 24 2.56 11.34 -1.44
C ARG A 24 1.70 10.16 -1.85
N TYR A 25 2.28 8.97 -1.92
CA TYR A 25 1.51 7.76 -2.10
C TYR A 25 1.05 7.25 -0.73
N PHE A 26 -0.24 7.30 -0.49
CA PHE A 26 -0.82 6.84 0.76
C PHE A 26 -2.16 6.15 0.52
N TRP A 27 -2.56 5.36 1.51
CA TRP A 27 -3.87 4.75 1.57
C TRP A 27 -4.50 5.04 2.94
N LYS A 28 -5.79 5.35 2.97
CA LYS A 28 -6.55 5.51 4.21
C LYS A 28 -7.55 4.39 4.30
N ALA A 29 -7.58 3.72 5.44
CA ALA A 29 -8.57 2.67 5.62
C ALA A 29 -9.98 3.27 5.75
N PRO A 30 -10.99 2.63 5.14
CA PRO A 30 -12.38 3.07 5.26
C PRO A 30 -13.06 2.69 6.58
N TRP A 31 -12.38 1.96 7.48
CA TRP A 31 -12.94 1.56 8.78
C TRP A 31 -12.40 2.41 9.95
N GLU A 32 -13.24 2.63 10.97
CA GLU A 32 -13.02 3.64 12.02
C GLU A 32 -12.10 3.21 13.19
N LYS A 33 -11.40 2.07 13.09
CA LYS A 33 -10.63 1.49 14.22
C LYS A 33 -9.21 1.06 13.80
N GLY A 34 -8.25 1.14 14.72
CA GLY A 34 -6.89 0.60 14.57
C GLY A 34 -5.83 1.59 14.08
N LEU A 35 -4.72 1.09 13.54
CA LEU A 35 -3.62 1.84 12.91
C LEU A 35 -4.12 2.77 11.80
N ALA A 36 -5.24 2.42 11.18
CA ALA A 36 -5.99 3.25 10.25
C ALA A 36 -6.47 4.61 10.81
N LYS A 37 -6.70 4.70 12.13
CA LYS A 37 -7.23 5.91 12.79
C LYS A 37 -6.18 7.02 12.97
N LEU A 38 -4.89 6.75 12.73
CA LEU A 38 -3.79 7.71 12.95
C LEU A 38 -3.82 8.96 12.03
N GLY A 39 -4.89 9.19 11.27
CA GLY A 39 -5.23 10.46 10.59
C GLY A 39 -4.36 10.82 9.38
N LYS A 40 -3.09 10.40 9.35
CA LYS A 40 -2.11 10.73 8.32
C LYS A 40 -2.11 9.78 7.11
N GLY A 41 -2.86 8.67 7.19
CA GLY A 41 -2.84 7.62 6.17
C GLY A 41 -1.61 6.72 6.28
N VAL A 42 -1.67 5.56 5.64
CA VAL A 42 -0.59 4.60 5.53
C VAL A 42 0.24 4.94 4.30
N GLU A 43 1.53 5.22 4.49
CA GLU A 43 2.42 5.51 3.37
C GLU A 43 2.76 4.24 2.56
N ALA A 44 2.87 4.43 1.25
CA ALA A 44 3.29 3.42 0.30
C ALA A 44 4.53 3.88 -0.46
N TYR A 45 5.38 2.93 -0.85
CA TYR A 45 6.52 3.19 -1.72
C TYR A 45 6.12 2.96 -3.17
N PRO A 46 6.39 3.89 -4.10
CA PRO A 46 6.20 3.64 -5.52
C PRO A 46 7.24 2.65 -6.06
N TRP A 47 6.79 1.75 -6.91
CA TRP A 47 7.62 0.83 -7.68
C TRP A 47 7.39 1.06 -9.16
N LEU A 48 8.47 1.23 -9.92
CA LEU A 48 8.43 1.40 -11.38
C LEU A 48 8.63 0.04 -12.05
N CYS A 49 7.72 -0.33 -12.95
CA CYS A 49 7.93 -1.48 -13.83
C CYS A 49 8.86 -1.12 -14.99
N MET A 50 9.98 -1.83 -15.12
CA MET A 50 10.95 -1.61 -16.19
C MET A 50 10.51 -2.16 -17.56
N LYS A 51 9.38 -2.87 -17.63
CA LYS A 51 8.83 -3.42 -18.88
C LYS A 51 7.74 -2.54 -19.49
N CYS A 52 6.77 -2.09 -18.70
CA CYS A 52 5.61 -1.33 -19.19
C CYS A 52 5.48 0.10 -18.63
N GLY A 53 6.42 0.54 -17.77
CA GLY A 53 6.43 1.91 -17.23
C GLY A 53 5.39 2.19 -16.13
N ALA A 54 4.57 1.21 -15.74
CA ALA A 54 3.59 1.39 -14.66
C ALA A 54 4.28 1.73 -13.33
N ILE A 55 3.74 2.73 -12.62
CA ILE A 55 4.15 3.08 -11.25
C ILE A 55 3.05 2.60 -10.30
N ILE A 56 3.40 1.67 -9.41
CA ILE A 56 2.44 1.06 -8.48
C ILE A 56 2.96 1.22 -7.05
N PRO A 57 2.23 1.91 -6.17
CA PRO A 57 2.60 2.04 -4.77
C PRO A 57 2.28 0.78 -3.97
N TYR A 58 3.22 0.34 -3.14
CA TYR A 58 3.03 -0.78 -2.21
C TYR A 58 3.33 -0.36 -0.78
N VAL A 59 2.46 -0.78 0.14
CA VAL A 59 2.70 -0.69 1.58
C VAL A 59 3.78 -1.69 1.97
N GLU A 60 4.60 -1.35 2.96
CA GLU A 60 5.58 -2.28 3.54
C GLU A 60 4.89 -3.56 4.05
N GLU A 61 5.51 -4.70 3.83
CA GLU A 61 4.89 -6.01 4.09
C GLU A 61 4.54 -6.22 5.57
N SER A 62 5.40 -5.77 6.48
CA SER A 62 5.15 -5.84 7.93
C SER A 62 3.96 -4.97 8.37
N LEU A 63 3.68 -3.88 7.65
CA LEU A 63 2.51 -3.04 7.91
C LEU A 63 1.26 -3.60 7.23
N LEU A 64 1.39 -4.12 6.01
CA LEU A 64 0.30 -4.82 5.32
C LEU A 64 -0.26 -5.97 6.15
N GLU A 65 0.60 -6.73 6.82
CA GLU A 65 0.16 -7.83 7.68
C GLU A 65 -0.69 -7.35 8.86
N LYS A 66 -0.29 -6.25 9.51
CA LYS A 66 -1.09 -5.62 10.58
C LYS A 66 -2.44 -5.13 10.04
N LEU A 67 -2.44 -4.53 8.85
CA LEU A 67 -3.66 -4.05 8.20
C LEU A 67 -4.61 -5.19 7.83
N ARG A 68 -4.09 -6.36 7.42
CA ARG A 68 -4.92 -7.55 7.16
C ARG A 68 -5.63 -8.01 8.42
N VAL A 69 -4.92 -8.10 9.56
CA VAL A 69 -5.53 -8.47 10.84
C VAL A 69 -6.62 -7.48 11.25
N GLU A 70 -6.38 -6.18 11.07
CA GLU A 70 -7.39 -5.15 11.34
C GLU A 70 -8.61 -5.27 10.42
N PHE A 71 -8.38 -5.49 9.12
CA PHE A 71 -9.45 -5.67 8.14
C PHE A 71 -10.34 -6.86 8.49
N GLU A 72 -9.77 -8.02 8.81
CA GLU A 72 -10.55 -9.20 9.17
C GLU A 72 -11.36 -9.01 10.46
N LYS A 73 -10.81 -8.30 11.47
CA LYS A 73 -11.57 -7.92 12.67
C LYS A 73 -12.73 -6.99 12.35
N ALA A 74 -12.49 -5.96 11.53
CA ALA A 74 -13.51 -5.03 11.10
C ALA A 74 -14.63 -5.75 10.35
N ARG A 75 -14.28 -6.60 9.38
CA ARG A 75 -15.22 -7.42 8.60
C ARG A 75 -16.06 -8.33 9.49
N SER A 76 -15.44 -8.99 10.46
CA SER A 76 -16.15 -9.86 11.43
C SER A 76 -17.11 -9.08 12.34
N SER A 77 -16.83 -7.80 12.60
CA SER A 77 -17.71 -6.91 13.35
C SER A 77 -18.85 -6.28 12.53
N GLY A 78 -19.05 -6.74 11.29
CA GLY A 78 -20.14 -6.28 10.43
C GLY A 78 -19.78 -5.12 9.50
N PHE A 79 -18.51 -4.69 9.44
CA PHE A 79 -18.07 -3.72 8.45
C PHE A 79 -18.22 -4.29 7.04
N ARG A 80 -18.88 -3.54 6.14
CA ARG A 80 -19.01 -3.83 4.71
C ARG A 80 -18.50 -2.61 3.93
N LEU A 81 -17.77 -2.88 2.85
CA LEU A 81 -17.21 -1.87 1.94
C LEU A 81 -18.29 -1.20 1.11
#